data_AF-A0A090WLA7-F1
#
_entry.id   AF-A0A090WLA7-F1
#
_cell.length_a   1.000
_cell.length_b   1.000
_cell.length_c   1.000
_cell.angle_alpha   90.00
_cell.angle_beta   90.00
_cell.angle_gamma   90.00
#
_symmetry.space_group_name_H-M   'P 1'
#
loop_
_entity.id
_entity.type
_entity.pdbx_description
1 polymer ?
#
loop_
_entity_poly.entity_id
_entity_poly.type
_entity_poly.pdbx_seq_one_letter_code
_entity_poly.pdbx_strand_id
1 'polypeptide(L)'
;MIDQGQILRKIITDKVEITLGNNRPNNILKSDSQSFINFLSKEIQDKEIIDSWDIWVKKGLLKWALRINTMILIVVVGILGFFAATKGIEKIPPASFFMLIFLLPQMILYQKQMKNKIKN
;
A
#
# COMPACT_ATOMS: atom_id res chain seq x y z
N MET A 1 -3.63 4.16 1.24
CA MET A 1 -5.05 4.56 1.29
C MET A 1 -5.08 5.98 1.79
N ILE A 2 -5.68 6.88 1.02
CA ILE A 2 -5.87 8.28 1.42
C ILE A 2 -6.87 8.24 2.58
N ASP A 3 -6.36 8.52 3.76
CA ASP A 3 -7.17 8.87 4.92
C ASP A 3 -6.88 10.35 5.18
N GLN A 4 -7.91 11.15 5.45
CA GLN A 4 -7.82 12.59 5.71
C GLN A 4 -7.14 12.83 7.07
N GLY A 5 -5.84 12.57 7.10
CA GLY A 5 -4.94 12.59 8.25
C GLY A 5 -3.51 12.59 7.71
N GLN A 6 -3.10 13.73 7.15
CA GLN A 6 -1.76 13.93 6.61
C GLN A 6 -0.74 13.78 7.75
N ILE A 7 -0.05 12.64 7.77
CA ILE A 7 1.05 12.41 8.69
C ILE A 7 2.32 12.51 7.87
N LEU A 8 3.09 13.57 8.11
CA LEU A 8 4.42 13.71 7.56
C LEU A 8 5.33 12.70 8.26
N ARG A 9 5.68 11.63 7.56
CA ARG A 9 6.56 10.56 8.10
C ARG A 9 8.03 10.83 7.84
N LYS A 10 8.33 11.58 6.78
CA LYS A 10 9.68 11.76 6.29
C LYS A 10 9.78 12.98 5.39
N ILE A 11 10.89 13.69 5.49
CA ILE A 11 11.28 14.77 4.57
C ILE A 11 12.54 14.30 3.85
N ILE A 12 12.52 14.34 2.52
CA ILE A 12 13.66 13.96 1.69
C ILE A 12 14.14 15.23 1.01
N THR A 13 15.39 15.62 1.26
CA THR A 13 16.09 16.67 0.51
C THR A 13 17.13 16.04 -0.42
N ASP A 14 17.78 16.88 -1.23
CA ASP A 14 18.91 16.51 -2.10
C ASP A 14 20.06 15.83 -1.34
N LYS A 15 20.24 16.18 -0.06
CA LYS A 15 21.38 15.75 0.76
C LYS A 15 21.01 14.86 1.93
N VAL A 16 19.80 14.98 2.48
CA VAL A 16 19.44 14.38 3.76
C VAL A 16 18.04 13.82 3.74
N GLU A 17 17.87 12.66 4.36
CA GLU A 17 16.58 12.06 4.64
C GLU A 17 16.29 12.19 6.15
N ILE A 18 15.28 13.00 6.50
CA ILE A 18 14.87 13.25 7.88
C ILE A 18 13.63 12.41 8.15
N THR A 19 13.77 11.41 9.02
CA THR A 19 12.63 10.57 9.44
C THR A 19 11.96 11.22 10.65
N LEU A 20 10.68 11.56 10.52
CA LEU A 20 9.87 12.08 11.60
C LEU A 20 9.25 10.85 12.30
N GLY A 21 9.65 10.61 13.54
CA GLY A 21 9.46 9.33 14.23
C GLY A 21 8.06 8.73 14.15
N ASN A 22 8.00 7.39 14.14
CA ASN A 22 6.78 6.63 14.35
C ASN A 22 6.27 6.91 15.76
N ASN A 23 5.16 7.62 15.92
CA ASN A 23 4.21 7.23 16.95
C ASN A 23 2.83 7.74 16.59
N ARG A 24 1.84 6.91 16.89
CA ARG A 24 0.42 7.09 16.62
C ARG A 24 0.04 8.56 16.78
N PRO A 25 -0.70 9.15 15.83
CA PRO A 25 -1.18 10.51 15.99
C PRO A 25 -2.03 10.55 17.26
N ASN A 26 -1.46 11.04 18.36
CA ASN A 26 -2.26 11.49 19.46
C ASN A 26 -3.05 12.68 18.91
N ASN A 27 -4.36 12.76 19.13
CA ASN A 27 -5.19 13.82 18.57
C ASN A 27 -4.67 15.24 18.91
N ILE A 28 -3.78 15.34 19.92
CA ILE A 28 -3.04 16.52 20.37
C ILE A 28 -1.92 16.93 19.39
N LEU A 29 -1.22 15.99 18.74
CA LEU A 29 -0.12 16.25 17.79
C LEU A 29 -0.59 16.39 16.33
N LYS A 30 -1.87 16.09 16.06
CA LYS A 30 -2.46 16.21 14.73
C LYS A 30 -2.53 17.69 14.28
N SER A 31 -2.75 18.62 15.21
CA SER A 31 -2.71 20.07 14.93
C SER A 31 -1.30 20.54 14.59
N ASP A 32 -0.29 20.11 15.34
CA ASP A 32 1.09 20.60 15.17
C ASP A 32 1.73 20.04 13.90
N SER A 33 1.46 18.77 13.61
CA SER A 33 1.88 18.15 12.34
C SER A 33 1.24 18.86 11.15
N GLN A 34 -0.05 19.20 11.24
CA GLN A 34 -0.74 19.91 10.17
C GLN A 34 -0.25 21.37 10.04
N SER A 35 -0.01 22.06 11.16
CA SER A 35 0.56 23.42 11.18
C SER A 35 1.95 23.45 10.57
N PHE A 36 2.78 22.44 10.85
CA PHE A 36 4.10 22.29 10.25
C PHE A 36 4.03 21.98 8.75
N ILE A 37 3.13 21.09 8.32
CA ILE A 37 2.86 20.85 6.90
C ILE A 37 2.39 22.14 6.21
N ASN A 38 1.52 22.92 6.85
CA ASN A 38 1.02 24.19 6.31
C ASN A 38 2.15 25.24 6.22
N PHE A 39 3.03 25.30 7.22
CA PHE A 39 4.23 26.14 7.21
C PHE A 39 5.16 25.77 6.04
N LEU A 40 5.55 24.49 5.94
CA LEU A 40 6.34 23.98 4.81
C LEU A 40 5.65 24.24 3.48
N SER A 41 4.31 24.15 3.45
CA SER A 41 3.55 24.37 2.24
C SER A 41 3.54 25.83 1.77
N LYS A 42 3.66 26.77 2.71
CA LYS A 42 3.73 28.20 2.47
C LYS A 42 5.14 28.65 2.07
N GLU A 43 6.16 28.08 2.72
CA GLU A 43 7.55 28.46 2.51
C GLU A 43 8.16 27.82 1.27
N ILE A 44 7.78 26.58 0.96
CA ILE A 44 8.31 25.82 -0.18
C ILE A 44 7.24 25.78 -1.28
N GLN A 45 7.47 26.59 -2.33
CA GLN A 45 6.59 26.65 -3.49
C GLN A 45 6.72 25.40 -4.38
N ASP A 46 7.93 24.87 -4.57
CA ASP A 46 8.18 23.67 -5.35
C ASP A 46 8.38 22.45 -4.44
N LYS A 47 7.27 21.80 -4.07
CA LYS A 47 7.28 20.59 -3.26
C LYS A 47 6.49 19.48 -3.95
N GLU A 48 7.07 18.30 -3.99
CA GLU A 48 6.40 17.08 -4.45
C GLU A 48 5.92 16.29 -3.23
N ILE A 49 4.60 16.07 -3.11
CA ILE A 49 4.06 15.17 -2.09
C ILE A 49 4.08 13.77 -2.68
N ILE A 50 5.06 12.98 -2.24
CA ILE A 50 5.32 11.62 -2.72
C ILE A 50 4.72 10.63 -1.72
N ASP A 51 3.88 9.70 -2.20
CA ASP A 51 3.38 8.61 -1.35
C ASP A 51 4.29 7.36 -1.42
N SER A 52 4.01 6.36 -0.57
CA SER A 52 4.80 5.13 -0.54
C SER A 52 4.79 4.37 -1.87
N TRP A 53 3.72 4.46 -2.67
CA TRP A 53 3.65 3.81 -3.98
C TRP A 53 4.49 4.54 -5.02
N ASP A 54 4.55 5.87 -4.97
CA ASP A 54 5.38 6.69 -5.84
C ASP A 54 6.87 6.39 -5.66
N ILE A 55 7.32 6.11 -4.43
CA ILE A 55 8.69 5.63 -4.18
C ILE A 55 8.96 4.31 -4.91
N TRP A 56 7.98 3.40 -4.92
CA TRP A 56 8.11 2.11 -5.60
C TRP A 56 8.08 2.25 -7.12
N VAL A 57 7.36 3.25 -7.66
CA VAL A 57 7.44 3.65 -9.07
C VAL A 57 8.84 4.14 -9.40
N LYS A 58 9.36 5.12 -8.64
CA LYS A 58 10.69 5.72 -8.86
C LYS A 58 11.82 4.68 -8.81
N LYS A 59 11.68 3.66 -7.95
CA LYS A 59 12.63 2.53 -7.86
C LYS A 59 12.44 1.45 -8.95
N GLY A 60 11.45 1.56 -9.82
CA GLY A 60 11.14 0.55 -10.85
C GLY A 60 10.58 -0.77 -10.29
N LEU A 61 10.33 -0.86 -8.99
CA LEU A 61 9.89 -2.08 -8.31
C LEU A 61 8.39 -2.33 -8.47
N LEU A 62 7.60 -1.31 -8.75
CA LEU A 62 6.14 -1.43 -8.81
C LEU A 62 5.66 -2.41 -9.89
N LYS A 63 6.32 -2.44 -11.05
CA LYS A 63 6.00 -3.39 -12.13
C LYS A 63 6.28 -4.84 -11.70
N TRP A 64 7.37 -5.06 -10.96
CA TRP A 64 7.71 -6.36 -10.41
C TRP A 64 6.72 -6.80 -9.33
N ALA A 65 6.36 -5.91 -8.42
CA ALA A 65 5.35 -6.15 -7.39
C ALA A 65 3.99 -6.54 -8.01
N LEU A 66 3.59 -5.86 -9.08
CA LEU A 66 2.36 -6.19 -9.83
C LEU A 66 2.40 -7.60 -10.43
N ARG A 67 3.53 -8.00 -11.02
CA ARG A 67 3.71 -9.35 -11.58
C ARG A 67 3.65 -10.42 -10.49
N ILE A 68 4.35 -10.22 -9.37
CA ILE A 68 4.34 -11.14 -8.23
C ILE A 68 2.93 -11.30 -7.68
N ASN A 69 2.22 -10.19 -7.44
CA ASN A 69 0.83 -10.21 -6.96
C ASN A 69 -0.09 -11.00 -7.90
N THR A 70 0.08 -10.83 -9.21
CA THR A 70 -0.70 -11.56 -10.23
C THR A 70 -0.37 -13.05 -10.23
N MET A 71 0.90 -13.44 -10.10
CA MET A 71 1.30 -14.84 -10.01
C MET A 71 0.72 -15.52 -8.76
N ILE A 72 0.76 -14.85 -7.61
CA ILE A 72 0.17 -15.37 -6.37
C ILE A 72 -1.34 -15.60 -6.54
N LEU A 73 -2.06 -14.65 -7.13
CA LEU A 73 -3.49 -14.79 -7.41
C LEU A 73 -3.78 -16.04 -8.25
N ILE A 74 -3.05 -16.23 -9.35
CA ILE A 74 -3.23 -17.39 -10.24
C ILE A 74 -2.93 -18.69 -9.50
N VAL A 75 -1.83 -18.76 -8.76
CA VAL A 75 -1.43 -19.96 -8.01
C VAL A 75 -2.47 -20.31 -6.93
N VAL A 76 -2.92 -19.32 -6.16
CA VAL A 76 -3.93 -19.52 -5.11
C VAL A 76 -5.25 -20.03 -5.69
N VAL A 77 -5.73 -19.40 -6.76
CA VAL A 77 -6.97 -19.82 -7.44
C VAL A 77 -6.80 -21.21 -8.06
N GLY A 78 -5.65 -21.49 -8.66
CA GLY A 78 -5.33 -22.79 -9.26
C GLY A 78 -5.28 -23.92 -8.22
N ILE A 79 -4.64 -23.69 -7.08
CA ILE A 79 -4.61 -24.64 -5.96
C ILE A 79 -6.02 -24.90 -5.45
N LEU A 80 -6.83 -23.85 -5.25
CA LEU A 80 -8.22 -24.00 -4.81
C LEU A 80 -9.05 -24.81 -5.81
N GLY A 81 -8.94 -24.51 -7.10
CA GLY A 81 -9.63 -25.25 -8.16
C GLY A 81 -9.21 -26.72 -8.19
N PHE A 82 -7.91 -27.00 -8.05
CA PHE A 82 -7.39 -28.36 -8.00
C PHE A 82 -7.89 -29.13 -6.77
N PHE A 83 -7.88 -28.51 -5.58
CA PHE A 83 -8.40 -29.13 -4.37
C PHE A 83 -9.91 -29.37 -4.44
N ALA A 84 -10.68 -28.41 -4.97
CA ALA A 84 -12.10 -28.55 -5.17
C ALA A 84 -12.43 -29.72 -6.13
N ALA A 85 -11.68 -29.85 -7.23
CA ALA A 85 -11.87 -30.92 -8.21
C ALA A 85 -11.48 -32.31 -7.69
N THR A 86 -10.41 -32.41 -6.89
CA THR A 86 -9.87 -33.71 -6.44
C THR A 86 -10.45 -34.20 -5.11
N LYS A 87 -10.78 -33.30 -4.18
CA LYS A 87 -11.22 -33.66 -2.82
C LYS A 87 -12.62 -33.16 -2.46
N GLY A 88 -13.24 -32.34 -3.32
CA GLY A 88 -14.51 -31.68 -3.04
C GLY A 88 -14.32 -30.42 -2.19
N ILE A 89 -15.19 -29.43 -2.41
CA ILE A 89 -15.15 -28.11 -1.73
C ILE A 89 -15.34 -28.26 -0.21
N GLU A 90 -16.13 -29.26 0.21
CA GLU A 90 -16.46 -29.54 1.61
C GLU A 90 -15.24 -29.90 2.47
N LYS A 91 -14.15 -30.37 1.84
CA LYS A 91 -12.92 -30.73 2.54
C LYS A 91 -11.91 -29.58 2.65
N ILE A 92 -12.24 -28.40 2.12
CA ILE A 92 -11.40 -27.22 2.27
C ILE A 92 -11.55 -26.72 3.72
N PRO A 93 -10.45 -26.60 4.49
CA PRO A 93 -10.53 -26.12 5.86
C PRO A 93 -11.20 -24.75 5.92
N PRO A 94 -12.23 -24.55 6.77
CA PRO A 94 -12.96 -23.28 6.85
C PRO A 94 -12.03 -22.10 7.13
N ALA A 95 -11.04 -22.28 8.01
CA ALA A 95 -10.06 -21.25 8.35
C ALA A 95 -9.26 -20.76 7.14
N SER A 96 -8.81 -21.67 6.27
CA SER A 96 -8.08 -21.33 5.05
C SER A 96 -8.99 -20.58 4.06
N PHE A 97 -10.25 -21.02 3.93
CA PHE A 97 -11.23 -20.36 3.07
C PHE A 97 -11.56 -18.94 3.56
N PHE A 98 -11.74 -18.75 4.86
CA PHE A 98 -11.98 -17.42 5.44
C PHE A 98 -10.78 -16.49 5.25
N MET A 99 -9.54 -16.96 5.44
CA MET A 99 -8.36 -16.13 5.15
C MET A 99 -8.32 -15.68 3.70
N LEU A 100 -8.69 -16.54 2.76
CA LEU A 100 -8.71 -16.23 1.33
C LEU A 100 -9.76 -15.18 0.97
N ILE A 101 -10.93 -15.21 1.62
CA ILE A 101 -11.97 -14.18 1.46
C ILE A 101 -11.46 -12.79 1.87
N PHE A 102 -10.56 -12.69 2.85
CA PHE A 102 -9.96 -11.40 3.22
C PHE A 102 -8.76 -11.05 2.34
N LEU A 103 -7.95 -12.03 1.95
CA LEU A 103 -6.69 -11.82 1.26
C LEU A 103 -6.90 -11.50 -0.23
N LEU A 104 -7.83 -12.18 -0.92
CA LEU A 104 -8.07 -11.97 -2.35
C LEU A 104 -8.57 -10.55 -2.68
N PRO A 105 -9.57 -9.98 -1.98
CA PRO A 105 -10.00 -8.59 -2.22
C PRO A 105 -8.89 -7.58 -1.97
N GLN A 106 -8.07 -7.77 -0.92
CA GLN A 106 -6.94 -6.89 -0.64
C GLN A 106 -5.91 -6.92 -1.77
N MET A 107 -5.54 -8.10 -2.27
CA MET A 107 -4.62 -8.23 -3.39
C MET A 107 -5.16 -7.61 -4.67
N ILE A 108 -6.46 -7.74 -4.96
CA ILE A 108 -7.11 -7.10 -6.11
C ILE A 108 -7.08 -5.57 -5.98
N LEU A 109 -7.39 -5.04 -4.79
CA LEU A 109 -7.32 -3.60 -4.52
C LEU A 109 -5.90 -3.06 -4.71
N TYR A 110 -4.89 -3.77 -4.20
CA TYR A 110 -3.49 -3.42 -4.45
C TYR A 110 -3.13 -3.47 -5.93
N GLN A 111 -3.62 -4.48 -6.67
CA GLN A 111 -3.41 -4.56 -8.11
C GLN A 111 -3.98 -3.33 -8.83
N LYS A 112 -5.18 -2.87 -8.44
CA LYS A 112 -5.80 -1.65 -8.98
C LYS A 112 -4.99 -0.41 -8.66
N GLN A 113 -4.52 -0.25 -7.42
CA GLN A 113 -3.70 0.88 -7.00
C GLN A 113 -2.37 0.93 -7.77
N MET A 114 -1.68 -0.21 -7.87
CA MET A 114 -0.42 -0.33 -8.62
C MET A 114 -0.63 -0.01 -10.10
N LYS A 115 -1.69 -0.51 -10.74
CA LYS A 115 -2.00 -0.21 -12.15
C LYS A 115 -2.24 1.29 -12.38
N ASN A 116 -2.99 1.94 -11.49
CA ASN A 116 -3.26 3.37 -11.59
C ASN A 116 -1.96 4.19 -11.49
N LYS A 117 -1.05 3.81 -10.59
CA LYS A 117 0.26 4.47 -10.39
C LYS A 117 1.30 4.17 -11.48
N ILE A 118 1.12 3.13 -12.29
CA ILE A 118 1.99 2.84 -13.44
C ILE A 118 1.52 3.57 -14.70
N LYS A 119 0.20 3.81 -14.83
CA LYS A 119 -0.42 4.42 -16.01
C LYS A 119 -0.35 5.94 -15.98
N ASN A 120 -0.39 6.53 -14.78
CA ASN A 120 -0.11 7.94 -14.53
C ASN A 120 1.37 8.14 -14.26
#